data_AF-A0A956IHK7-F1
#
_entry.id   AF-A0A956IHK7-F1
#
_cell.length_a   1.000
_cell.length_b   1.000
_cell.length_c   1.000
_cell.angle_alpha   90.00
_cell.angle_beta   90.00
_cell.angle_gamma   90.00
#
_symmetry.space_group_name_H-M   'P 1'
#
loop_
_entity.id
_entity.type
_entity.pdbx_description
1 polymer ?
#
loop_
_entity_poly.entity_id
_entity_poly.type
_entity_poly.pdbx_seq_one_letter_code
_entity_poly.pdbx_strand_id
1 'polypeptide(L)'
;MSKVGAPERATQNRVAKLFREELGYGYLGFWQDREGNSNIEESELRNYLDGAGYTEQQIARAIHVLRTEATNHQRSLYNNNKAVYSLLRYGVNVKVAAGENADTVHLINWADPAANNFAIAEEVTLRDGNHERRPDIVLYINGIAVGVIELKNSRVSIGDGIRQNLSNQQPEFNEWFFTTVQILFAGNDSEGLKYGTIGTPEKYYLEWKEDVHDNTRLKLDKYLLKMCAKERLLEIMHDFVLFDAGVKKLPRVHQYFGLKAAQKHVNEGRGGIIWHTQGSGKSIVMVLLAKWILENKSDARVAIITDRDELDTQIEGVFEGVGEEIARAASGKDLIAKLGQHDKRLVCSLVHKFGRKDAGNLSGQAFERFVKELEAEPSPAVGELFVFVDECHRTQAGRLNRIMKALLPEAVFIGFTGTPLLRTDRKTTKEVFGGYIHTYKFSEAVEDEVVLDLIYEARDIEQELGSQAKIDKWFAAKTKGLNEWQKAALREKWGTMQMVLSSKSRMSRVVEDIVFDFSTKPRLSNQRGTAMLVAGSIYEACRYFDLFQHASTGLRGKCAVITSYNPQ
;
A
#
# COMPACT_ATOMS: atom_id res chain seq x y z
N MET A 1 -20.81 20.49 -24.61
CA MET A 1 -21.70 19.43 -24.09
C MET A 1 -21.64 18.25 -25.04
N SER A 2 -21.19 17.09 -24.57
CA SER A 2 -21.28 15.84 -25.33
C SER A 2 -22.76 15.46 -25.49
N LYS A 3 -23.21 15.19 -26.72
CA LYS A 3 -24.57 14.66 -26.94
C LYS A 3 -24.55 13.21 -26.48
N VAL A 4 -25.38 12.86 -25.49
CA VAL A 4 -25.53 11.47 -25.03
C VAL A 4 -25.72 10.57 -26.24
N GLY A 5 -24.76 9.67 -26.45
CA GLY A 5 -24.79 8.75 -27.56
C GLY A 5 -24.11 9.15 -28.86
N ALA A 6 -23.21 10.13 -28.82
CA ALA A 6 -22.26 10.37 -29.90
C ALA A 6 -21.42 9.10 -30.21
N PRO A 7 -20.94 8.93 -31.46
CA PRO A 7 -20.02 7.86 -31.80
C PRO A 7 -18.74 7.93 -30.96
N GLU A 8 -18.12 6.78 -30.68
CA GLU A 8 -16.84 6.66 -29.97
C GLU A 8 -15.76 7.56 -30.57
N ARG A 9 -15.73 7.65 -31.91
CA ARG A 9 -14.83 8.52 -32.66
C ARG A 9 -14.93 10.00 -32.27
N ALA A 10 -16.10 10.48 -31.85
CA ALA A 10 -16.26 11.86 -31.39
C ALA A 10 -15.52 12.08 -30.06
N THR A 11 -15.54 11.10 -29.16
CA THR A 11 -14.77 11.12 -27.91
C THR A 11 -13.27 11.04 -28.20
N GLN A 12 -12.85 10.14 -29.09
CA GLN A 12 -11.44 10.00 -29.49
C GLN A 12 -10.87 11.29 -30.10
N ASN A 13 -11.54 11.88 -31.09
CA ASN A 13 -11.12 13.14 -31.71
C ASN A 13 -10.98 14.26 -30.68
N ARG A 14 -11.86 14.30 -29.67
CA ARG A 14 -11.86 15.29 -28.59
C ARG A 14 -10.70 15.07 -27.62
N VAL A 15 -10.42 13.81 -27.26
CA VAL A 15 -9.27 13.45 -26.44
C VAL A 15 -7.97 13.76 -27.17
N ALA A 16 -7.83 13.38 -28.44
CA ALA A 16 -6.65 13.71 -29.24
C ALA A 16 -6.41 15.23 -29.33
N LYS A 17 -7.48 16.01 -29.51
CA LYS A 17 -7.43 17.48 -29.48
C LYS A 17 -6.94 18.01 -28.13
N LEU A 18 -7.45 17.48 -27.02
CA LEU A 18 -7.05 17.86 -25.66
C LEU A 18 -5.55 17.61 -25.41
N PHE A 19 -5.01 16.47 -25.85
CA PHE A 19 -3.58 16.19 -25.74
C PHE A 19 -2.72 17.17 -26.54
N ARG A 20 -3.16 17.55 -27.75
CA ARG A 20 -2.42 18.45 -28.62
C ARG A 20 -2.47 19.91 -28.16
N GLU A 21 -3.66 20.39 -27.82
CA GLU A 21 -3.90 21.82 -27.59
C GLU A 21 -3.71 22.23 -26.12
N GLU A 22 -4.00 21.35 -25.16
CA GLU A 22 -3.91 21.68 -23.72
C GLU A 22 -2.70 21.03 -23.04
N LEU A 23 -2.31 19.81 -23.44
CA LEU A 23 -1.11 19.15 -22.88
C LEU A 23 0.17 19.38 -23.69
N GLY A 24 0.06 19.93 -24.90
CA GLY A 24 1.19 20.20 -25.78
C GLY A 24 1.96 18.94 -26.19
N TYR A 25 1.25 17.83 -26.45
CA TYR A 25 1.81 16.61 -27.01
C TYR A 25 1.93 16.73 -28.53
N GLY A 26 3.01 16.17 -29.09
CA GLY A 26 3.14 15.92 -30.52
C GLY A 26 2.05 14.97 -31.03
N TYR A 27 1.81 15.01 -32.34
CA TYR A 27 0.80 14.18 -32.99
C TYR A 27 1.42 13.36 -34.11
N LEU A 28 1.43 12.04 -33.94
CA LEU A 28 2.05 11.10 -34.88
C LEU A 28 1.10 10.59 -35.97
N GLY A 29 -0.18 10.99 -35.90
CA GLY A 29 -1.21 10.64 -36.89
C GLY A 29 -1.97 9.35 -36.58
N PHE A 30 -2.66 8.87 -37.61
CA PHE A 30 -3.42 7.61 -37.58
C PHE A 30 -2.53 6.47 -38.07
N TRP A 31 -2.37 5.44 -37.24
CA TRP A 31 -1.50 4.30 -37.52
C TRP A 31 -2.26 3.03 -37.88
N GLN A 32 -3.51 3.16 -38.32
CA GLN A 32 -4.39 2.03 -38.60
C GLN A 32 -3.88 1.18 -39.78
N ASP A 33 -3.31 1.85 -40.79
CA ASP A 33 -2.81 1.28 -42.04
C ASP A 33 -1.28 1.26 -42.10
N ARG A 34 -0.61 1.71 -41.03
CA ARG A 34 0.85 1.75 -40.94
C ARG A 34 1.40 0.34 -40.69
N GLU A 35 2.37 -0.08 -41.49
CA GLU A 35 3.10 -1.33 -41.27
C GLU A 35 4.16 -1.17 -40.17
N GLY A 36 4.34 -2.22 -39.36
CA GLY A 36 5.43 -2.28 -38.38
C GLY A 36 5.27 -1.35 -37.17
N ASN A 37 4.05 -1.00 -36.77
CA ASN A 37 3.80 -0.29 -35.51
C ASN A 37 4.49 -1.01 -34.35
N SER A 38 5.19 -0.27 -33.51
CA SER A 38 6.04 -0.82 -32.45
C SER A 38 5.81 -0.12 -31.12
N ASN A 39 6.15 -0.81 -30.04
CA ASN A 39 6.23 -0.21 -28.72
C ASN A 39 7.55 0.58 -28.53
N ILE A 40 8.51 0.40 -29.43
CA ILE A 40 9.76 1.17 -29.52
C ILE A 40 9.89 1.68 -30.97
N GLU A 41 9.65 2.96 -31.16
CA GLU A 41 9.87 3.69 -32.42
C GLU A 41 11.32 4.18 -32.48
N GLU A 42 12.20 3.35 -33.04
CA GLU A 42 13.66 3.56 -32.98
C GLU A 42 14.12 4.88 -33.59
N SER A 43 13.47 5.35 -34.65
CA SER A 43 13.81 6.64 -35.28
C SER A 43 13.58 7.80 -34.30
N GLU A 44 12.45 7.80 -33.60
CA GLU A 44 12.11 8.84 -32.63
C GLU A 44 13.04 8.78 -31.41
N LEU A 45 13.32 7.57 -30.89
CA LEU A 45 14.23 7.38 -29.77
C LEU A 45 15.66 7.79 -30.12
N ARG A 46 16.13 7.42 -31.31
CA ARG A 46 17.45 7.83 -31.82
C ARG A 46 17.56 9.34 -31.97
N ASN A 47 16.55 10.00 -32.53
CA ASN A 47 16.54 11.46 -32.68
C ASN A 47 16.59 12.16 -31.32
N TYR A 48 15.84 11.67 -30.33
CA TYR A 48 15.90 12.19 -28.97
C TYR A 48 17.29 12.01 -28.34
N LEU A 49 17.87 10.80 -28.42
CA LEU A 49 19.16 10.51 -27.80
C LEU A 49 20.32 11.27 -28.47
N ASP A 50 20.27 11.46 -29.79
CA ASP A 50 21.22 12.31 -30.54
C ASP A 50 21.11 13.77 -30.08
N GLY A 51 19.88 14.30 -29.98
CA GLY A 51 19.62 15.63 -29.43
C GLY A 51 20.04 15.80 -27.98
N ALA A 52 20.07 14.72 -27.19
CA ALA A 52 20.59 14.68 -25.83
C ALA A 52 22.12 14.59 -25.75
N GLY A 53 22.82 14.49 -26.89
CA GLY A 53 24.28 14.50 -26.98
C GLY A 53 24.96 13.14 -26.86
N TYR A 54 24.22 12.03 -26.93
CA TYR A 54 24.81 10.70 -26.93
C TYR A 54 25.44 10.37 -28.30
N THR A 55 26.54 9.63 -28.27
CA THR A 55 27.22 9.19 -29.50
C THR A 55 26.44 8.08 -30.20
N GLU A 56 26.65 7.94 -31.50
CA GLU A 56 26.06 6.89 -32.33
C GLU A 56 26.19 5.46 -31.75
N GLN A 57 27.37 5.15 -31.20
CA GLN A 57 27.66 3.84 -30.61
C GLN A 57 26.90 3.65 -29.29
N GLN A 58 26.79 4.70 -28.48
CA GLN A 58 25.98 4.68 -27.26
C GLN A 58 24.50 4.48 -27.58
N ILE A 59 23.97 5.22 -28.55
CA ILE A 59 22.58 5.14 -29.01
C ILE A 59 22.25 3.72 -29.51
N ALA A 60 23.05 3.20 -30.45
CA ALA A 60 22.83 1.89 -31.02
C ALA A 60 22.83 0.79 -29.95
N ARG A 61 23.75 0.87 -28.98
CA ARG A 61 23.82 -0.10 -27.88
C ARG A 61 22.63 0.04 -26.92
N ALA A 62 22.24 1.26 -26.56
CA ALA A 62 21.11 1.50 -25.67
C ALA A 62 19.80 0.95 -26.24
N ILE A 63 19.53 1.24 -27.53
CA ILE A 63 18.35 0.73 -28.25
C ILE A 63 18.40 -0.81 -28.34
N HIS A 64 19.56 -1.39 -28.64
CA HIS A 64 19.71 -2.85 -28.70
C HIS A 64 19.40 -3.54 -27.36
N VAL A 65 19.89 -2.98 -26.25
CA VAL A 65 19.61 -3.50 -24.91
C VAL A 65 18.13 -3.35 -24.57
N LEU A 66 17.54 -2.18 -24.82
CA LEU A 66 16.11 -1.94 -24.60
C LEU A 66 15.24 -2.96 -25.37
N ARG A 67 15.54 -3.19 -26.65
CA ARG A 67 14.82 -4.20 -27.46
C ARG A 67 14.97 -5.60 -26.90
N THR A 68 16.20 -5.97 -26.53
CA THR A 68 16.50 -7.31 -25.99
C THR A 68 15.70 -7.59 -24.72
N GLU A 69 15.62 -6.62 -23.81
CA GLU A 69 14.83 -6.76 -22.58
C GLU A 69 13.31 -6.69 -22.83
N ALA A 70 12.86 -5.93 -23.85
CA ALA A 70 11.46 -5.85 -24.24
C ALA A 70 10.96 -7.13 -24.95
N THR A 71 11.79 -7.80 -25.74
CA THR A 71 11.39 -8.96 -26.56
C THR A 71 11.96 -10.29 -26.06
N ASN A 72 12.23 -10.42 -24.77
CA ASN A 72 12.75 -11.67 -24.21
C ASN A 72 11.63 -12.71 -24.05
N HIS A 73 11.54 -13.66 -24.99
CA HIS A 73 10.53 -14.72 -25.02
C HIS A 73 10.64 -15.77 -23.89
N GLN A 74 11.73 -15.76 -23.10
CA GLN A 74 11.90 -16.67 -21.96
C GLN A 74 11.30 -16.13 -20.66
N ARG A 75 10.74 -14.91 -20.69
CA ARG A 75 10.20 -14.20 -19.54
C ARG A 75 8.72 -13.89 -19.76
N SER A 76 7.97 -13.77 -18.66
CA SER A 76 6.60 -13.28 -18.70
C SER A 76 6.55 -11.78 -19.00
N LEU A 77 5.37 -11.28 -19.41
CA LEU A 77 5.09 -9.84 -19.54
C LEU A 77 5.55 -9.05 -18.31
N TYR A 78 5.25 -9.53 -17.11
CA TYR A 78 5.67 -8.90 -15.85
C TYR A 78 7.19 -8.71 -15.77
N ASN A 79 7.96 -9.75 -16.10
CA ASN A 79 9.42 -9.73 -16.00
C ASN A 79 10.07 -8.88 -17.10
N ASN A 80 9.54 -8.90 -18.32
CA ASN A 80 10.00 -8.00 -19.39
C ASN A 80 9.69 -6.54 -19.05
N ASN A 81 8.49 -6.27 -18.56
CA ASN A 81 8.12 -4.93 -18.16
C ASN A 81 8.92 -4.42 -16.95
N LYS A 82 9.25 -5.29 -15.98
CA LYS A 82 10.18 -4.95 -14.87
C LYS A 82 11.57 -4.60 -15.40
N ALA A 83 12.09 -5.39 -16.34
CA ALA A 83 13.40 -5.16 -16.94
C ALA A 83 13.44 -3.84 -17.73
N VAL A 84 12.44 -3.60 -18.58
CA VAL A 84 12.30 -2.34 -19.33
C VAL A 84 12.14 -1.16 -18.38
N TYR A 85 11.29 -1.26 -17.35
CA TYR A 85 11.13 -0.22 -16.34
C TYR A 85 12.46 0.13 -15.67
N SER A 86 13.30 -0.86 -15.36
CA SER A 86 14.64 -0.64 -14.80
C SER A 86 15.51 0.21 -15.75
N LEU A 87 15.51 -0.11 -17.05
CA LEU A 87 16.25 0.66 -18.06
C LEU A 87 15.72 2.09 -18.21
N LEU A 88 14.38 2.27 -18.14
CA LEU A 88 13.78 3.61 -18.17
C LEU A 88 14.19 4.43 -16.93
N ARG A 89 14.08 3.83 -15.74
CA ARG A 89 14.27 4.52 -14.46
C ARG A 89 15.74 4.82 -14.15
N TYR A 90 16.64 3.89 -14.44
CA TYR A 90 18.05 3.97 -14.03
C TYR A 90 19.02 4.17 -15.20
N GLY A 91 18.53 4.11 -16.44
CA GLY A 91 19.35 4.23 -17.64
C GLY A 91 19.98 2.91 -18.08
N VAL A 92 20.59 2.95 -19.26
CA VAL A 92 21.29 1.81 -19.87
C VAL A 92 22.79 2.01 -19.71
N ASN A 93 23.45 1.09 -18.99
CA ASN A 93 24.90 1.10 -18.89
C ASN A 93 25.52 0.60 -20.20
N VAL A 94 26.21 1.49 -20.90
CA VAL A 94 26.85 1.23 -22.18
C VAL A 94 28.36 1.30 -22.03
N LYS A 95 29.04 0.24 -22.48
CA LYS A 95 30.50 0.20 -22.59
C LYS A 95 30.86 0.16 -24.08
N VAL A 96 31.53 1.20 -24.55
CA VAL A 96 31.81 1.42 -25.98
C VAL A 96 33.07 0.67 -26.43
N ALA A 97 34.10 0.60 -25.59
CA ALA A 97 35.30 -0.21 -25.85
C ALA A 97 35.80 -0.99 -24.61
N ALA A 98 36.61 -2.02 -24.87
CA ALA A 98 37.29 -2.78 -23.82
C ALA A 98 38.35 -1.90 -23.15
N GLY A 99 38.15 -1.61 -21.86
CA GLY A 99 39.05 -0.76 -21.06
C GLY A 99 38.49 0.63 -20.76
N GLU A 100 37.39 1.05 -21.39
CA GLU A 100 36.68 2.29 -21.07
C GLU A 100 35.69 2.08 -19.90
N ASN A 101 35.40 3.18 -19.19
CA ASN A 101 34.34 3.22 -18.19
C ASN A 101 32.98 3.09 -18.89
N ALA A 102 32.01 2.49 -18.19
CA ALA A 102 30.64 2.46 -18.70
C ALA A 102 29.98 3.83 -18.52
N ASP A 103 29.34 4.33 -19.57
CA ASP A 103 28.48 5.52 -19.51
C ASP A 103 27.03 5.08 -19.33
N THR A 104 26.22 5.90 -18.66
CA THR A 104 24.80 5.65 -18.50
C THR A 104 24.00 6.49 -19.51
N VAL A 105 23.28 5.82 -20.41
CA VAL A 105 22.37 6.44 -21.38
C VAL A 105 20.97 6.49 -20.80
N HIS A 106 20.40 7.68 -20.64
CA HIS A 106 19.04 7.86 -20.11
C HIS A 106 18.01 7.92 -21.24
N LEU A 107 17.09 6.96 -21.25
CA LEU A 107 16.01 6.87 -22.23
C LEU A 107 14.90 7.91 -21.99
N ILE A 108 14.80 8.43 -20.77
CA ILE A 108 13.87 9.47 -20.34
C ILE A 108 14.67 10.50 -19.54
N ASN A 109 14.46 11.79 -19.82
CA ASN A 109 14.97 12.87 -19.00
C ASN A 109 14.03 13.12 -17.81
N TRP A 110 14.37 12.55 -16.65
CA TRP A 110 13.58 12.71 -15.43
C TRP A 110 13.74 14.07 -14.76
N ALA A 111 14.86 14.76 -15.02
CA ALA A 111 15.19 16.04 -14.38
C ALA A 111 14.49 17.23 -15.03
N ASP A 112 14.34 17.20 -16.35
CA ASP A 112 13.61 18.20 -17.12
C ASP A 112 12.53 17.53 -17.97
N PRO A 113 11.27 17.50 -17.50
CA PRO A 113 10.14 17.00 -18.25
C PRO A 113 10.03 17.60 -19.66
N ALA A 114 10.29 18.91 -19.82
CA ALA A 114 10.11 19.60 -21.09
C ALA A 114 11.13 19.17 -22.17
N ALA A 115 12.26 18.58 -21.77
CA ALA A 115 13.28 18.06 -22.68
C ALA A 115 12.90 16.71 -23.32
N ASN A 116 11.80 16.08 -22.89
CA ASN A 116 11.30 14.84 -23.51
C ASN A 116 10.31 15.15 -24.64
N ASN A 117 10.31 14.28 -25.64
CA ASN A 117 9.34 14.28 -26.74
C ASN A 117 8.10 13.47 -26.35
N PHE A 118 7.05 14.15 -25.90
CA PHE A 118 5.74 13.55 -25.66
C PHE A 118 4.90 13.57 -26.93
N ALA A 119 4.33 12.45 -27.32
CA ALA A 119 3.47 12.37 -28.50
C ALA A 119 2.32 11.37 -28.33
N ILE A 120 1.27 11.53 -29.13
CA ILE A 120 0.19 10.55 -29.25
C ILE A 120 0.09 10.01 -30.69
N ALA A 121 -0.29 8.75 -30.82
CA ALA A 121 -0.74 8.14 -32.07
C ALA A 121 -2.17 7.61 -31.88
N GLU A 122 -3.00 7.73 -32.91
CA GLU A 122 -4.38 7.21 -32.91
C GLU A 122 -4.48 5.92 -33.73
N GLU A 123 -5.41 5.03 -33.35
CA GLU A 123 -5.73 3.81 -34.09
C GLU A 123 -4.50 2.94 -34.37
N VAL A 124 -3.71 2.63 -33.36
CA VAL A 124 -2.43 1.92 -33.54
C VAL A 124 -2.69 0.44 -33.79
N THR A 125 -2.72 0.01 -35.05
CA THR A 125 -2.98 -1.40 -35.38
C THR A 125 -1.76 -2.27 -35.07
N LEU A 126 -1.91 -3.21 -34.14
CA LEU A 126 -0.89 -4.18 -33.74
C LEU A 126 -1.19 -5.53 -34.40
N ARG A 127 -0.27 -6.00 -35.24
CA ARG A 127 -0.38 -7.25 -35.97
C ARG A 127 0.59 -8.27 -35.41
N ASP A 128 0.10 -9.45 -35.03
CA ASP A 128 0.93 -10.61 -34.67
C ASP A 128 0.36 -11.87 -35.32
N GLY A 129 1.03 -12.35 -36.37
CA GLY A 129 0.50 -13.41 -37.23
C GLY A 129 -0.88 -13.07 -37.81
N ASN A 130 -1.89 -13.86 -37.45
CA ASN A 130 -3.28 -13.67 -37.88
C ASN A 130 -4.12 -12.85 -36.89
N HIS A 131 -3.54 -12.38 -35.79
CA HIS A 131 -4.24 -11.60 -34.79
C HIS A 131 -3.98 -10.10 -35.00
N GLU A 132 -5.06 -9.33 -34.92
CA GLU A 132 -5.03 -7.87 -35.01
C GLU A 132 -5.78 -7.29 -33.80
N ARG A 133 -5.12 -6.38 -33.07
CA ARG A 133 -5.74 -5.52 -32.07
C ARG A 133 -5.39 -4.07 -32.35
N ARG A 134 -6.27 -3.16 -31.97
CA ARG A 134 -6.10 -1.74 -32.24
C ARG A 134 -6.41 -0.89 -31.01
N PRO A 135 -5.38 -0.54 -30.24
CA PRO A 135 -5.45 0.56 -29.28
C PRO A 135 -5.94 1.87 -29.91
N ASP A 136 -6.88 2.54 -29.25
CA ASP A 136 -7.47 3.78 -29.76
C ASP A 136 -6.47 4.95 -29.75
N ILE A 137 -5.74 5.12 -28.64
CA ILE A 137 -4.69 6.13 -28.49
C ILE A 137 -3.51 5.53 -27.72
N VAL A 138 -2.30 5.72 -28.24
CA VAL A 138 -1.05 5.33 -27.56
C VAL A 138 -0.23 6.58 -27.23
N LEU A 139 0.28 6.62 -26.01
CA LEU A 139 1.17 7.67 -25.51
C LEU A 139 2.62 7.24 -25.67
N TYR A 140 3.40 8.06 -26.39
CA TYR A 140 4.83 7.87 -26.60
C TYR A 140 5.63 8.94 -25.85
N ILE A 141 6.72 8.51 -25.20
CA ILE A 141 7.77 9.39 -24.67
C ILE A 141 9.08 9.00 -25.33
N ASN A 142 9.71 9.92 -26.06
CA ASN A 142 10.97 9.69 -26.77
C ASN A 142 10.92 8.45 -27.69
N GLY A 143 9.79 8.20 -28.34
CA GLY A 143 9.60 7.01 -29.19
C GLY A 143 9.24 5.71 -28.44
N ILE A 144 9.12 5.72 -27.11
CA ILE A 144 8.76 4.53 -26.33
C ILE A 144 7.28 4.60 -25.95
N ALA A 145 6.50 3.56 -26.25
CA ALA A 145 5.09 3.47 -25.85
C ALA A 145 5.01 3.27 -24.33
N VAL A 146 4.52 4.29 -23.62
CA VAL A 146 4.42 4.29 -22.15
C VAL A 146 2.98 4.19 -21.64
N GLY A 147 2.00 4.48 -22.50
CA GLY A 147 0.60 4.46 -22.11
C GLY A 147 -0.34 4.06 -23.23
N VAL A 148 -1.45 3.42 -22.88
CA VAL A 148 -2.53 3.06 -23.82
C VAL A 148 -3.85 3.58 -23.26
N ILE A 149 -4.66 4.22 -24.09
CA ILE A 149 -5.99 4.70 -23.75
C ILE A 149 -7.01 3.97 -24.62
N GLU A 150 -7.89 3.22 -23.98
CA GLU A 150 -9.06 2.59 -24.59
C GLU A 150 -10.30 3.44 -24.29
N LEU A 151 -10.98 3.91 -25.33
CA LEU A 151 -12.17 4.73 -25.22
C LEU A 151 -13.40 3.89 -25.56
N LYS A 152 -14.52 4.26 -24.94
CA LYS A 152 -15.84 3.71 -25.28
C LYS A 152 -16.84 4.83 -25.48
N ASN A 153 -17.82 4.58 -26.34
CA ASN A 153 -18.97 5.47 -26.41
C ASN A 153 -19.73 5.50 -25.06
N SER A 154 -20.50 6.56 -24.82
CA SER A 154 -21.15 6.80 -23.52
C SER A 154 -22.21 5.77 -23.10
N ARG A 155 -22.61 4.85 -23.99
CA ARG A 155 -23.59 3.79 -23.71
C ARG A 155 -22.95 2.45 -23.33
N VAL A 156 -21.65 2.32 -23.54
CA VAL A 156 -20.88 1.10 -23.28
C VAL A 156 -20.11 1.29 -21.99
N SER A 157 -20.11 0.29 -21.12
CA SER A 157 -19.39 0.37 -19.86
C SER A 157 -17.87 0.45 -20.07
N ILE A 158 -17.18 1.24 -19.25
CA ILE A 158 -15.71 1.26 -19.17
C ILE A 158 -15.14 -0.15 -18.95
N GLY A 159 -15.89 -1.06 -18.32
CA GLY A 159 -15.50 -2.46 -18.14
C GLY A 159 -15.14 -3.19 -19.46
N ASP A 160 -15.78 -2.82 -20.58
CA ASP A 160 -15.43 -3.39 -21.90
C ASP A 160 -14.06 -2.90 -22.38
N GLY A 161 -13.72 -1.63 -22.17
CA GLY A 161 -12.38 -1.10 -22.46
C GLY A 161 -11.30 -1.73 -21.56
N ILE A 162 -11.62 -2.00 -20.30
CA ILE A 162 -10.72 -2.70 -19.37
C ILE A 162 -10.48 -4.14 -19.82
N ARG A 163 -11.54 -4.88 -20.18
CA ARG A 163 -11.42 -6.25 -20.70
C ARG A 163 -10.66 -6.27 -22.03
N GLN A 164 -10.85 -5.28 -22.90
CA GLN A 164 -10.07 -5.10 -24.12
C GLN A 164 -8.58 -4.97 -23.80
N ASN A 165 -8.20 -4.02 -22.93
CA ASN A 165 -6.82 -3.88 -22.44
C ASN A 165 -6.22 -5.20 -21.92
N LEU A 166 -6.97 -5.95 -21.11
CA LEU A 166 -6.53 -7.24 -20.56
C LEU A 166 -6.37 -8.34 -21.61
N SER A 167 -7.28 -8.39 -22.59
CA SER A 167 -7.20 -9.34 -23.69
C SER A 167 -6.05 -9.02 -24.64
N ASN A 168 -5.80 -7.75 -24.95
CA ASN A 168 -4.69 -7.34 -25.82
C ASN A 168 -3.32 -7.77 -25.26
N GLN A 169 -3.22 -7.93 -23.95
CA GLN A 169 -2.01 -8.36 -23.24
C GLN A 169 -1.76 -9.86 -23.25
N GLN A 170 -2.68 -10.70 -23.75
CA GLN A 170 -2.43 -12.15 -23.75
C GLN A 170 -1.33 -12.53 -24.75
N PRO A 171 -0.57 -13.61 -24.48
CA PRO A 171 0.51 -14.08 -25.35
C PRO A 171 0.09 -14.32 -26.80
N GLU A 172 -1.16 -14.75 -27.04
CA GLU A 172 -1.65 -15.01 -28.40
C GLU A 172 -1.97 -13.73 -29.18
N PHE A 173 -2.11 -12.58 -28.51
CA PHE A 173 -2.43 -11.29 -29.12
C PHE A 173 -1.20 -10.39 -29.23
N ASN A 174 -1.03 -9.42 -28.33
CA ASN A 174 0.00 -8.39 -28.47
C ASN A 174 0.76 -8.16 -27.17
N GLU A 175 0.97 -9.21 -26.35
CA GLU A 175 1.76 -9.16 -25.10
C GLU A 175 3.07 -8.37 -25.27
N TRP A 176 3.77 -8.61 -26.40
CA TRP A 176 5.04 -7.98 -26.75
C TRP A 176 4.98 -6.44 -26.71
N PHE A 177 3.84 -5.84 -27.08
CA PHE A 177 3.69 -4.38 -27.13
C PHE A 177 3.60 -3.78 -25.72
N PHE A 178 3.02 -4.51 -24.77
CA PHE A 178 2.80 -4.03 -23.40
C PHE A 178 4.05 -4.12 -22.51
N THR A 179 5.16 -4.64 -23.04
CA THR A 179 6.43 -4.76 -22.31
C THR A 179 7.05 -3.40 -21.95
N THR A 180 6.73 -2.32 -22.67
CA THR A 180 7.17 -0.95 -22.34
C THR A 180 6.10 -0.12 -21.64
N VAL A 181 4.85 -0.57 -21.66
CA VAL A 181 3.70 0.22 -21.18
C VAL A 181 3.70 0.33 -19.66
N GLN A 182 3.61 1.56 -19.17
CA GLN A 182 3.62 1.91 -17.75
C GLN A 182 2.22 2.10 -17.17
N ILE A 183 1.32 2.70 -17.95
CA ILE A 183 -0.04 3.02 -17.52
C ILE A 183 -1.07 2.66 -18.59
N LEU A 184 -2.20 2.12 -18.16
CA LEU A 184 -3.34 1.77 -19.00
C LEU A 184 -4.54 2.60 -18.56
N PHE A 185 -5.27 3.12 -19.52
CA PHE A 185 -6.49 3.89 -19.30
C PHE A 185 -7.66 3.23 -20.02
N ALA A 186 -8.82 3.29 -19.39
CA ALA A 186 -10.10 2.98 -20.00
C ALA A 186 -11.10 4.10 -19.64
N GLY A 187 -11.80 4.66 -20.61
CA GLY A 187 -12.64 5.83 -20.36
C GLY A 187 -13.81 6.02 -21.31
N ASN A 188 -14.84 6.70 -20.83
CA ASN A 188 -15.98 7.17 -21.64
C ASN A 188 -16.55 8.46 -21.02
N ASP A 189 -17.44 9.13 -21.74
CA ASP A 189 -18.00 10.41 -21.29
C ASP A 189 -18.95 10.27 -20.07
N SER A 190 -19.51 9.09 -19.80
CA SER A 190 -20.54 8.85 -18.78
C SER A 190 -19.97 8.45 -17.42
N GLU A 191 -19.02 7.51 -17.39
CA GLU A 191 -18.37 6.98 -16.19
C GLU A 191 -17.03 7.68 -15.91
N GLY A 192 -16.39 8.31 -16.91
CA GLY A 192 -15.16 9.08 -16.75
C GLY A 192 -13.91 8.30 -17.15
N LEU A 193 -12.95 8.17 -16.23
CA LEU A 193 -11.65 7.55 -16.49
C LEU A 193 -11.30 6.54 -15.38
N LYS A 194 -10.92 5.33 -15.79
CA LYS A 194 -10.25 4.35 -14.93
C LYS A 194 -8.85 4.09 -15.44
N TYR A 195 -7.94 3.73 -14.54
CA TYR A 195 -6.56 3.42 -14.89
C TYR A 195 -6.06 2.16 -14.16
N GLY A 196 -5.06 1.54 -14.77
CA GLY A 196 -4.36 0.39 -14.23
C GLY A 196 -2.99 0.29 -14.87
N THR A 197 -2.36 -0.87 -14.72
CA THR A 197 -1.12 -1.20 -15.40
C THR A 197 -1.19 -2.64 -15.90
N ILE A 198 -0.10 -3.16 -16.47
CA ILE A 198 -0.08 -4.50 -17.03
C ILE A 198 -0.58 -5.56 -16.03
N GLY A 199 -1.41 -6.48 -16.52
CA GLY A 199 -1.98 -7.55 -15.71
C GLY A 199 -2.96 -7.13 -14.60
N THR A 200 -3.34 -5.84 -14.50
CA THR A 200 -4.31 -5.38 -13.47
C THR A 200 -5.70 -5.94 -13.76
N PRO A 201 -6.27 -6.81 -12.91
CA PRO A 201 -7.63 -7.31 -13.11
C PRO A 201 -8.68 -6.18 -13.04
N GLU A 202 -9.82 -6.36 -13.72
CA GLU A 202 -10.89 -5.34 -13.81
C GLU A 202 -11.30 -4.77 -12.46
N LYS A 203 -11.47 -5.62 -11.44
CA LYS A 203 -11.83 -5.23 -10.07
C LYS A 203 -10.81 -4.34 -9.35
N TYR A 204 -9.59 -4.21 -9.88
CA TYR A 204 -8.51 -3.42 -9.30
C TYR A 204 -8.11 -2.21 -10.17
N TYR A 205 -8.83 -1.95 -11.26
CA TYR A 205 -8.71 -0.66 -11.94
C TYR A 205 -9.14 0.46 -11.00
N LEU A 206 -8.34 1.51 -11.00
CA LEU A 206 -8.45 2.64 -10.08
C LEU A 206 -9.19 3.80 -10.72
N GLU A 207 -9.86 4.59 -9.89
CA GLU A 207 -10.45 5.87 -10.28
C GLU A 207 -9.57 7.02 -9.79
N TRP A 208 -9.46 8.09 -10.59
CA TRP A 208 -8.77 9.31 -10.17
C TRP A 208 -9.78 10.29 -9.55
N LYS A 209 -9.55 10.73 -8.32
CA LYS A 209 -10.48 11.54 -7.51
C LYS A 209 -9.80 12.82 -7.03
N GLU A 210 -9.69 13.80 -7.92
CA GLU A 210 -9.06 15.10 -7.66
C GLU A 210 -9.98 16.23 -8.11
N ASP A 211 -10.13 17.28 -7.30
CA ASP A 211 -11.05 18.39 -7.57
C ASP A 211 -12.46 17.91 -7.93
N VAL A 212 -13.03 17.03 -7.09
CA VAL A 212 -14.32 16.36 -7.36
C VAL A 212 -15.49 17.32 -7.55
N HIS A 213 -15.41 18.51 -6.94
CA HIS A 213 -16.44 19.55 -7.05
C HIS A 213 -16.33 20.36 -8.35
N ASP A 214 -15.20 20.28 -9.07
CA ASP A 214 -15.05 20.89 -10.39
C ASP A 214 -15.77 20.05 -11.45
N ASN A 215 -16.88 20.60 -11.95
CA ASN A 215 -17.70 20.04 -13.02
C ASN A 215 -17.69 20.91 -14.29
N THR A 216 -16.65 21.73 -14.48
CA THR A 216 -16.52 22.62 -15.65
C THR A 216 -16.33 21.86 -16.97
N ARG A 217 -15.88 20.60 -16.91
CA ARG A 217 -15.67 19.71 -18.06
C ARG A 217 -16.01 18.25 -17.71
N LEU A 218 -16.03 17.39 -18.73
CA LEU A 218 -16.27 15.96 -18.55
C LEU A 218 -15.18 15.33 -17.67
N LYS A 219 -15.56 14.35 -16.84
CA LYS A 219 -14.64 13.67 -15.91
C LYS A 219 -13.45 13.04 -16.64
N LEU A 220 -13.71 12.42 -17.80
CA LEU A 220 -12.68 11.86 -18.68
C LEU A 220 -11.58 12.88 -18.98
N ASP A 221 -11.96 14.06 -19.49
CA ASP A 221 -11.04 15.13 -19.87
C ASP A 221 -10.28 15.68 -18.66
N LYS A 222 -11.02 15.95 -17.57
CA LYS A 222 -10.44 16.48 -16.34
C LYS A 222 -9.31 15.59 -15.84
N TYR A 223 -9.52 14.28 -15.82
CA TYR A 223 -8.56 13.34 -15.27
C TYR A 223 -7.45 12.98 -16.26
N LEU A 224 -7.72 12.95 -17.57
CA LEU A 224 -6.66 12.84 -18.56
C LEU A 224 -5.72 14.05 -18.50
N LEU A 225 -6.25 15.28 -18.39
CA LEU A 225 -5.42 16.49 -18.26
C LEU A 225 -4.55 16.49 -17.01
N LYS A 226 -5.08 15.96 -15.91
CA LYS A 226 -4.33 15.87 -14.65
C LYS A 226 -3.26 14.80 -14.74
N MET A 227 -3.64 13.55 -15.02
CA MET A 227 -2.71 12.42 -14.99
C MET A 227 -1.70 12.42 -16.13
N CYS A 228 -2.07 12.94 -17.30
CA CYS A 228 -1.20 13.05 -18.48
C CYS A 228 -0.57 14.43 -18.65
N ALA A 229 -0.62 15.30 -17.63
CA ALA A 229 0.32 16.42 -17.56
C ALA A 229 1.74 15.86 -17.56
N LYS A 230 2.64 16.45 -18.35
CA LYS A 230 3.99 15.91 -18.62
C LYS A 230 4.74 15.58 -17.32
N GLU A 231 4.71 16.52 -16.38
CA GLU A 231 5.33 16.38 -15.06
C GLU A 231 4.66 15.27 -14.25
N ARG A 232 3.33 15.20 -14.24
CA ARG A 232 2.59 14.20 -13.45
C ARG A 232 2.74 12.79 -14.02
N LEU A 233 2.73 12.63 -15.33
CA LEU A 233 2.93 11.34 -15.98
C LEU A 233 4.32 10.79 -15.67
N LEU A 234 5.36 11.62 -15.83
CA LEU A 234 6.73 11.24 -15.47
C LEU A 234 6.86 10.95 -13.98
N GLU A 235 6.25 11.75 -13.11
CA GLU A 235 6.29 11.53 -11.68
C GLU A 235 5.60 10.21 -11.28
N ILE A 236 4.41 9.90 -11.82
CA ILE A 236 3.73 8.61 -11.61
C ILE A 236 4.63 7.45 -12.05
N MET A 237 5.28 7.58 -13.21
CA MET A 237 6.19 6.56 -13.73
C MET A 237 7.45 6.41 -12.85
N HIS A 238 8.05 7.51 -12.40
CA HIS A 238 9.33 7.51 -11.69
C HIS A 238 9.24 7.16 -10.20
N ASP A 239 8.26 7.75 -9.51
CA ASP A 239 8.15 7.71 -8.05
C ASP A 239 7.19 6.63 -7.54
N PHE A 240 6.24 6.19 -8.38
CA PHE A 240 5.09 5.41 -7.88
C PHE A 240 4.89 4.04 -8.53
N VAL A 241 5.62 3.71 -9.59
CA VAL A 241 5.58 2.36 -10.16
C VAL A 241 6.25 1.37 -9.19
N LEU A 242 5.51 0.32 -8.85
CA LEU A 242 5.94 -0.71 -7.90
C LEU A 242 5.79 -2.10 -8.50
N PHE A 243 6.80 -2.96 -8.33
CA PHE A 243 6.75 -4.37 -8.67
C PHE A 243 6.77 -5.18 -7.37
N ASP A 244 5.67 -5.88 -7.07
CA ASP A 244 5.47 -6.60 -5.80
C ASP A 244 4.90 -7.99 -6.08
N ALA A 245 5.72 -9.02 -5.82
CA ALA A 245 5.35 -10.43 -5.92
C ALA A 245 4.59 -10.82 -7.21
N GLY A 246 5.11 -10.43 -8.37
CA GLY A 246 4.48 -10.75 -9.67
C GLY A 246 3.37 -9.79 -10.09
N VAL A 247 3.06 -8.75 -9.29
CA VAL A 247 2.06 -7.73 -9.60
C VAL A 247 2.71 -6.37 -9.74
N LYS A 248 2.46 -5.69 -10.86
CA LYS A 248 2.83 -4.28 -11.03
C LYS A 248 1.69 -3.40 -10.48
N LYS A 249 2.02 -2.35 -9.75
CA LYS A 249 1.05 -1.47 -9.09
C LYS A 249 1.33 -0.01 -9.43
N LEU A 250 0.25 0.75 -9.52
CA LEU A 250 0.23 2.21 -9.60
C LEU A 250 -0.39 2.78 -8.32
N PRO A 251 -0.11 4.04 -7.97
CA PRO A 251 -0.60 4.61 -6.73
C PRO A 251 -2.10 4.87 -6.83
N ARG A 252 -2.82 4.64 -5.72
CA ARG A 252 -4.14 5.25 -5.53
C ARG A 252 -3.99 6.75 -5.28
N VAL A 253 -5.07 7.49 -5.48
CA VAL A 253 -5.09 8.95 -5.37
C VAL A 253 -4.62 9.43 -3.99
N HIS A 254 -5.13 8.82 -2.90
CA HIS A 254 -4.72 9.18 -1.53
C HIS A 254 -3.26 8.80 -1.22
N GLN A 255 -2.71 7.80 -1.92
CA GLN A 255 -1.31 7.41 -1.80
C GLN A 255 -0.41 8.43 -2.52
N TYR A 256 -0.82 8.89 -3.71
CA TYR A 256 -0.15 9.96 -4.44
C TYR A 256 -0.09 11.24 -3.61
N PHE A 257 -1.24 11.78 -3.19
CA PHE A 257 -1.27 13.01 -2.39
C PHE A 257 -0.67 12.85 -1.00
N GLY A 258 -0.81 11.66 -0.39
CA GLY A 258 -0.13 11.33 0.86
C GLY A 258 1.39 11.42 0.74
N LEU A 259 1.95 10.87 -0.34
CA LEU A 259 3.40 10.95 -0.60
C LEU A 259 3.82 12.40 -0.89
N LYS A 260 3.10 13.15 -1.75
CA LYS A 260 3.41 14.57 -2.03
C LYS A 260 3.43 15.43 -0.76
N ALA A 261 2.45 15.24 0.12
CA ALA A 261 2.40 15.94 1.41
C ALA A 261 3.57 15.55 2.33
N ALA A 262 3.97 14.27 2.32
CA ALA A 262 5.10 13.78 3.10
C ALA A 262 6.45 14.27 2.59
N GLN A 263 6.65 14.29 1.27
CA GLN A 263 7.85 14.86 0.63
C GLN A 263 8.06 16.32 1.06
N LYS A 264 6.98 17.12 1.10
CA LYS A 264 7.03 18.50 1.61
C LYS A 264 7.48 18.56 3.07
N HIS A 265 6.91 17.73 3.94
CA HIS A 265 7.31 17.69 5.35
C HIS A 265 8.78 17.30 5.53
N VAL A 266 9.24 16.30 4.78
CA VAL A 266 10.64 15.87 4.78
C VAL A 266 11.58 16.98 4.30
N ASN A 267 11.23 17.74 3.27
CA ASN A 267 12.04 18.86 2.80
C ASN A 267 12.10 20.03 3.79
N GLU A 268 11.08 20.17 4.63
CA GLU A 268 11.02 21.18 5.70
C GLU A 268 11.64 20.69 7.03
N GLY A 269 12.18 19.46 7.07
CA GLY A 269 12.69 18.85 8.31
C GLY A 269 11.61 18.61 9.37
N ARG A 270 10.34 18.53 8.97
CA ARG A 270 9.19 18.39 9.88
C ARG A 270 8.73 16.93 9.94
N GLY A 271 8.53 16.44 11.16
CA GLY A 271 7.82 15.19 11.41
C GLY A 271 6.32 15.31 11.11
N GLY A 272 5.62 14.19 11.17
CA GLY A 272 4.17 14.19 11.16
C GLY A 272 3.54 12.80 11.12
N ILE A 273 2.22 12.76 11.03
CA ILE A 273 1.45 11.51 11.04
C ILE A 273 0.70 11.34 9.72
N ILE A 274 0.91 10.20 9.05
CA ILE A 274 0.10 9.74 7.93
C ILE A 274 -0.94 8.77 8.48
N TRP A 275 -2.19 9.21 8.52
CA TRP A 275 -3.31 8.37 8.94
C TRP A 275 -4.03 7.85 7.70
N HIS A 276 -3.72 6.62 7.31
CA HIS A 276 -4.34 5.94 6.19
C HIS A 276 -5.00 4.67 6.72
N THR A 277 -6.32 4.55 6.58
CA THR A 277 -7.08 3.44 7.17
C THR A 277 -6.50 2.07 6.85
N GLN A 278 -6.66 1.11 7.76
CA GLN A 278 -6.12 -0.23 7.58
C GLN A 278 -6.63 -0.88 6.28
N GLY A 279 -5.74 -1.50 5.52
CA GLY A 279 -6.05 -2.10 4.21
C GLY A 279 -5.93 -1.13 3.02
N SER A 280 -5.77 0.18 3.24
CA SER A 280 -5.69 1.17 2.15
C SER A 280 -4.33 1.24 1.42
N GLY A 281 -3.35 0.42 1.82
CA GLY A 281 -2.00 0.41 1.25
C GLY A 281 -1.01 1.38 1.89
N LYS A 282 -1.19 1.72 3.17
CA LYS A 282 -0.28 2.54 4.00
C LYS A 282 1.20 2.13 3.89
N SER A 283 1.48 0.83 3.88
CA SER A 283 2.84 0.29 3.76
C SER A 283 3.52 0.67 2.44
N ILE A 284 2.75 0.77 1.34
CA ILE A 284 3.27 1.21 0.04
C ILE A 284 3.77 2.66 0.15
N VAL A 285 2.99 3.55 0.76
CA VAL A 285 3.38 4.97 0.95
C VAL A 285 4.65 5.08 1.80
N MET A 286 4.77 4.26 2.85
CA MET A 286 5.95 4.23 3.70
C MET A 286 7.21 3.85 2.91
N VAL A 287 7.14 2.79 2.10
CA VAL A 287 8.26 2.30 1.30
C VAL A 287 8.62 3.28 0.18
N LEU A 288 7.63 3.83 -0.53
CA LEU A 288 7.87 4.85 -1.57
C LEU A 288 8.49 6.12 -0.99
N LEU A 289 8.07 6.56 0.21
CA LEU A 289 8.69 7.70 0.87
C LEU A 289 10.14 7.42 1.25
N ALA A 290 10.43 6.23 1.79
CA ALA A 290 11.79 5.85 2.13
C ALA A 290 12.69 5.83 0.87
N LYS A 291 12.21 5.24 -0.23
CA LYS A 291 12.89 5.27 -1.54
C LYS A 291 13.17 6.68 -2.01
N TRP A 292 12.14 7.53 -2.02
CA TRP A 292 12.29 8.91 -2.45
C TRP A 292 13.29 9.69 -1.60
N ILE A 293 13.30 9.51 -0.26
CA ILE A 293 14.29 10.15 0.62
C ILE A 293 15.72 9.75 0.25
N LEU A 294 15.98 8.44 0.12
CA LEU A 294 17.32 7.93 -0.18
C LEU A 294 17.82 8.36 -1.57
N GLU A 295 16.91 8.52 -2.54
CA GLU A 295 17.24 8.99 -3.89
C GLU A 295 17.47 10.51 -3.96
N ASN A 296 16.81 11.31 -3.12
CA ASN A 296 16.84 12.78 -3.21
C ASN A 296 17.75 13.46 -2.18
N LYS A 297 18.18 12.73 -1.14
CA LYS A 297 19.04 13.25 -0.07
C LYS A 297 20.21 12.31 0.18
N SER A 298 21.40 12.66 -0.31
CA SER A 298 22.62 11.82 -0.23
C SER A 298 22.97 11.43 1.21
N ASP A 299 22.85 12.38 2.14
CA ASP A 299 23.25 12.22 3.54
C ASP A 299 22.11 11.67 4.42
N ALA A 300 20.94 11.44 3.81
CA ALA A 300 19.79 10.92 4.52
C ALA A 300 19.87 9.42 4.75
N ARG A 301 19.30 9.03 5.89
CA ARG A 301 19.17 7.65 6.33
C ARG A 301 17.75 7.43 6.82
N VAL A 302 17.23 6.24 6.59
CA VAL A 302 15.86 5.88 6.94
C VAL A 302 15.87 4.65 7.85
N ALA A 303 15.25 4.79 9.02
CA ALA A 303 14.99 3.69 9.93
C ALA A 303 13.48 3.36 9.92
N ILE A 304 13.12 2.16 9.47
CA ILE A 304 11.74 1.68 9.47
C ILE A 304 11.53 0.78 10.69
N ILE A 305 10.57 1.15 11.52
CA ILE A 305 10.21 0.46 12.76
C ILE A 305 8.77 -0.03 12.64
N THR A 306 8.60 -1.34 12.52
CA THR A 306 7.31 -1.99 12.20
C THR A 306 6.96 -3.10 13.18
N ASP A 307 5.69 -3.47 13.32
CA ASP A 307 5.28 -4.65 14.07
C ASP A 307 5.13 -5.91 13.19
N ARG A 308 5.37 -5.80 11.88
CA ARG A 308 5.11 -6.87 10.89
C ARG A 308 6.37 -7.33 10.18
N ASP A 309 6.57 -8.64 10.13
CA ASP A 309 7.57 -9.27 9.28
C ASP A 309 7.22 -9.16 7.79
N GLU A 310 5.93 -9.14 7.43
CA GLU A 310 5.46 -9.04 6.04
C GLU A 310 5.88 -7.74 5.34
N LEU A 311 6.12 -6.67 6.11
CA LEU A 311 6.63 -5.42 5.56
C LEU A 311 8.04 -5.62 4.98
N ASP A 312 8.83 -6.53 5.54
CA ASP A 312 10.21 -6.79 5.10
C ASP A 312 10.25 -7.28 3.64
N THR A 313 9.36 -8.20 3.26
CA THR A 313 9.28 -8.71 1.88
C THR A 313 8.91 -7.61 0.89
N GLN A 314 8.04 -6.67 1.29
CA GLN A 314 7.67 -5.53 0.46
C GLN A 314 8.81 -4.53 0.31
N ILE A 315 9.61 -4.31 1.36
CA ILE A 315 10.77 -3.40 1.31
C ILE A 315 11.82 -4.00 0.35
N GLU A 316 12.17 -5.28 0.47
CA GLU A 316 13.22 -5.92 -0.36
C GLU A 316 12.97 -5.75 -1.87
N GLY A 317 11.74 -5.98 -2.34
CA GLY A 317 11.42 -5.86 -3.76
C GLY A 317 11.51 -4.43 -4.32
N VAL A 318 11.35 -3.41 -3.48
CA VAL A 318 11.31 -2.00 -3.93
C VAL A 318 12.68 -1.36 -4.00
N PHE A 319 13.61 -1.77 -3.13
CA PHE A 319 14.95 -1.20 -3.05
C PHE A 319 15.99 -1.90 -3.92
N GLU A 320 15.67 -3.08 -4.50
CA GLU A 320 16.57 -3.86 -5.37
C GLU A 320 17.21 -3.03 -6.49
N GLY A 321 16.48 -2.07 -7.10
CA GLY A 321 16.99 -1.22 -8.18
C GLY A 321 17.68 0.08 -7.74
N VAL A 322 17.61 0.44 -6.44
CA VAL A 322 18.17 1.68 -5.90
C VAL A 322 19.63 1.48 -5.45
N GLY A 323 20.10 0.23 -5.40
CA GLY A 323 21.42 -0.12 -4.87
C GLY A 323 21.51 -0.01 -3.35
N GLU A 324 20.38 0.06 -2.66
CA GLU A 324 20.31 0.18 -1.20
C GLU A 324 19.97 -1.18 -0.57
N GLU A 325 20.89 -1.68 0.26
CA GLU A 325 20.67 -2.89 1.04
C GLU A 325 19.97 -2.57 2.36
N ILE A 326 18.92 -3.34 2.69
CA ILE A 326 18.22 -3.20 3.96
C ILE A 326 19.05 -3.85 5.07
N ALA A 327 19.55 -3.03 6.00
CA ALA A 327 20.19 -3.54 7.21
C ALA A 327 19.14 -3.92 8.26
N ARG A 328 19.09 -5.20 8.63
CA ARG A 328 18.14 -5.67 9.66
C ARG A 328 18.74 -5.57 11.06
N ALA A 329 18.01 -4.95 11.99
CA ALA A 329 18.39 -4.89 13.39
C ALA A 329 17.79 -6.05 14.19
N ALA A 330 18.63 -6.76 14.96
CA ALA A 330 18.27 -7.90 15.80
C ALA A 330 17.79 -7.50 17.19
N SER A 331 18.15 -6.31 17.67
CA SER A 331 17.77 -5.77 18.98
C SER A 331 17.79 -4.24 18.97
N GLY A 332 17.23 -3.60 19.99
CA GLY A 332 17.36 -2.14 20.14
C GLY A 332 18.81 -1.64 20.23
N LYS A 333 19.70 -2.39 20.91
CA LYS A 333 21.14 -2.04 20.97
C LYS A 333 21.80 -2.12 19.60
N ASP A 334 21.45 -3.14 18.83
CA ASP A 334 21.94 -3.33 17.46
C ASP A 334 21.38 -2.27 16.50
N LEU A 335 20.13 -1.83 16.66
CA LEU A 335 19.61 -0.67 15.91
C LEU A 335 20.49 0.55 16.17
N ILE A 336 20.70 0.91 17.44
CA ILE A 336 21.48 2.10 17.80
C ILE A 336 22.92 2.01 17.27
N ALA A 337 23.55 0.83 17.35
CA ALA A 337 24.87 0.62 16.78
C ALA A 337 24.91 0.85 15.27
N LYS A 338 23.93 0.30 14.53
CA LYS A 338 23.80 0.53 13.08
C LYS A 338 23.52 2.00 12.76
N LEU A 339 22.69 2.68 13.55
CA LEU A 339 22.43 4.11 13.40
C LEU A 339 23.67 4.98 13.70
N GLY A 340 24.67 4.47 14.42
CA GLY A 340 25.96 5.15 14.59
C GLY A 340 26.99 4.91 13.48
N GLN A 341 26.65 4.12 12.46
CA GLN A 341 27.55 3.81 11.34
C GLN A 341 27.00 4.41 10.04
N HIS A 342 27.89 4.88 9.15
CA HIS A 342 27.51 5.48 7.86
C HIS A 342 27.26 4.47 6.74
N ASP A 343 27.59 3.20 6.95
CA ASP A 343 27.62 2.15 5.93
C ASP A 343 26.22 1.67 5.51
N LYS A 344 25.21 1.88 6.35
CA LYS A 344 23.82 1.47 6.09
C LYS A 344 22.87 2.66 6.12
N ARG A 345 22.33 3.04 4.96
CA ARG A 345 21.36 4.14 4.82
C ARG A 345 19.92 3.71 5.05
N LEU A 346 19.59 2.44 4.82
CA LEU A 346 18.27 1.87 5.10
C LEU A 346 18.37 0.80 6.22
N VAL A 347 17.67 1.03 7.33
CA VAL A 347 17.67 0.12 8.48
C VAL A 347 16.25 -0.28 8.83
N CYS A 348 15.98 -1.58 8.99
CA CYS A 348 14.67 -2.09 9.42
C CYS A 348 14.76 -2.76 10.79
N SER A 349 13.75 -2.56 11.64
CA SER A 349 13.62 -3.24 12.93
C SER A 349 12.18 -3.47 13.33
N LEU A 350 11.96 -4.51 14.15
CA LEU A 350 10.66 -4.82 14.71
C LEU A 350 10.44 -4.05 16.03
N VAL A 351 9.27 -3.45 16.22
CA VAL A 351 8.89 -2.68 17.43
C VAL A 351 9.13 -3.50 18.71
N HIS A 352 8.82 -4.79 18.71
CA HIS A 352 8.95 -5.63 19.91
C HIS A 352 10.42 -5.95 20.29
N LYS A 353 11.40 -5.65 19.42
CA LYS A 353 12.84 -5.80 19.71
C LYS A 353 13.40 -4.67 20.59
N PHE A 354 12.60 -3.63 20.87
CA PHE A 354 13.03 -2.45 21.63
C PHE A 354 12.69 -2.49 23.13
N GLY A 355 12.16 -3.60 23.64
CA GLY A 355 12.02 -3.79 25.08
C GLY A 355 13.28 -4.35 25.70
N ARG A 356 14.09 -3.54 26.40
CA ARG A 356 14.80 -4.10 27.56
C ARG A 356 13.71 -4.68 28.47
N LYS A 357 13.81 -5.96 28.85
CA LYS A 357 12.86 -6.60 29.78
C LYS A 357 12.61 -5.76 31.05
N ASP A 358 13.56 -4.88 31.39
CA ASP A 358 13.50 -4.00 32.56
C ASP A 358 12.84 -2.63 32.29
N ALA A 359 13.02 -2.02 31.11
CA ALA A 359 12.52 -0.68 30.81
C ALA A 359 11.00 -0.63 30.61
N GLY A 360 10.40 -1.71 30.08
CA GLY A 360 8.94 -1.85 29.96
C GLY A 360 8.23 -1.93 31.32
N ASN A 361 8.94 -2.34 32.38
CA ASN A 361 8.39 -2.50 33.73
C ASN A 361 8.51 -1.23 34.60
N LEU A 362 9.33 -0.25 34.18
CA LEU A 362 9.40 1.04 34.87
C LEU A 362 8.05 1.76 34.77
N SER A 363 7.56 2.36 35.84
CA SER A 363 6.34 3.16 35.83
C SER A 363 6.50 4.44 36.63
N GLY A 364 5.68 5.45 36.32
CA GLY A 364 5.69 6.74 37.00
C GLY A 364 7.04 7.46 36.89
N GLN A 365 7.51 8.01 38.00
CA GLN A 365 8.71 8.85 38.06
C GLN A 365 9.99 8.14 37.62
N ALA A 366 10.08 6.81 37.77
CA ALA A 366 11.26 6.05 37.37
C ALA A 366 11.43 6.03 35.84
N PHE A 367 10.32 6.01 35.09
CA PHE A 367 10.38 6.11 33.63
C PHE A 367 10.79 7.51 33.18
N GLU A 368 10.28 8.56 33.83
CA GLU A 368 10.63 9.95 33.50
C GLU A 368 12.10 10.26 33.76
N ARG A 369 12.68 9.73 34.85
CA ARG A 369 14.13 9.86 35.12
C ARG A 369 14.96 9.16 34.05
N PHE A 370 14.57 7.94 33.68
CA PHE A 370 15.25 7.19 32.63
C PHE A 370 15.23 7.94 31.29
N VAL A 371 14.10 8.54 30.89
CA VAL A 371 14.02 9.34 29.67
C VAL A 371 14.94 10.57 29.74
N LYS A 372 14.98 11.27 30.87
CA LYS A 372 15.88 12.42 31.06
C LYS A 372 17.36 12.06 31.03
N GLU A 373 17.72 10.89 31.55
CA GLU A 373 19.09 10.38 31.48
C GLU A 373 19.50 10.14 30.01
N LEU A 374 18.60 9.59 29.20
CA LEU A 374 18.84 9.41 27.76
C LEU A 374 18.94 10.73 27.00
N GLU A 375 18.13 11.74 27.34
CA GLU A 375 18.20 13.08 26.74
C GLU A 375 19.52 13.80 27.02
N ALA A 376 20.22 13.43 28.11
CA ALA A 376 21.51 14.00 28.48
C ALA A 376 22.70 13.33 27.77
N GLU A 377 22.49 12.14 27.18
CA GLU A 377 23.52 11.45 26.40
C GLU A 377 23.58 12.00 24.96
N PRO A 378 24.77 12.14 24.36
CA PRO A 378 24.88 12.58 22.98
C PRO A 378 24.24 11.55 22.04
N SER A 379 23.51 12.05 21.04
CA SER A 379 22.88 11.20 20.03
C SER A 379 23.94 10.31 19.36
N PRO A 380 23.75 8.98 19.36
CA PRO A 380 24.67 8.08 18.67
C PRO A 380 24.48 8.10 17.15
N ALA A 381 23.42 8.74 16.63
CA ALA A 381 23.10 8.70 15.21
C ALA A 381 23.94 9.65 14.37
N VAL A 382 24.30 9.18 13.17
CA VAL A 382 25.03 9.94 12.16
C VAL A 382 24.16 10.19 10.91
N GLY A 383 24.33 11.37 10.29
CA GLY A 383 23.59 11.78 9.09
C GLY A 383 22.19 12.34 9.37
N GLU A 384 21.46 12.68 8.31
CA GLU A 384 20.08 13.16 8.40
C GLU A 384 19.14 11.97 8.58
N LEU A 385 18.70 11.72 9.81
CA LEU A 385 17.94 10.52 10.14
C LEU A 385 16.43 10.73 10.10
N PHE A 386 15.75 9.93 9.27
CA PHE A 386 14.30 9.80 9.23
C PHE A 386 13.88 8.50 9.89
N VAL A 387 12.99 8.57 10.88
CA VAL A 387 12.48 7.39 11.60
C VAL A 387 11.01 7.21 11.28
N PHE A 388 10.68 6.10 10.63
CA PHE A 388 9.32 5.72 10.30
C PHE A 388 8.81 4.73 11.33
N VAL A 389 7.66 5.01 11.92
CA VAL A 389 7.05 4.14 12.94
C VAL A 389 5.68 3.68 12.46
N ASP A 390 5.51 2.39 12.22
CA ASP A 390 4.19 1.81 11.95
C ASP A 390 3.38 1.65 13.22
N GLU A 391 2.06 1.81 13.12
CA GLU A 391 1.11 1.70 14.23
C GLU A 391 1.53 2.54 15.45
N CYS A 392 2.04 3.75 15.16
CA CYS A 392 2.75 4.62 16.11
C CYS A 392 1.95 5.09 17.35
N HIS A 393 0.69 4.68 17.48
CA HIS A 393 -0.21 5.05 18.57
C HIS A 393 -0.54 3.90 19.53
N ARG A 394 -0.07 2.67 19.27
CA ARG A 394 -0.34 1.56 20.20
C ARG A 394 0.37 1.81 21.55
N THR A 395 -0.22 1.37 22.66
CA THR A 395 0.25 1.67 24.02
C THR A 395 1.70 1.26 24.28
N GLN A 396 2.17 0.17 23.65
CA GLN A 396 3.58 -0.25 23.67
C GLN A 396 4.48 0.66 22.83
N ALA A 397 3.97 1.22 21.73
CA ALA A 397 4.68 2.17 20.88
C ALA A 397 4.85 3.54 21.56
N GLY A 398 3.87 4.03 22.34
CA GLY A 398 3.94 5.36 22.95
C GLY A 398 5.16 5.59 23.86
N ARG A 399 5.50 4.61 24.72
CA ARG A 399 6.70 4.69 25.58
C ARG A 399 7.99 4.54 24.78
N LEU A 400 7.98 3.63 23.81
CA LEU A 400 9.10 3.43 22.92
C LEU A 400 9.42 4.70 22.12
N ASN A 401 8.39 5.37 21.60
CA ASN A 401 8.50 6.61 20.85
C ASN A 401 9.17 7.72 21.67
N ARG A 402 8.84 7.83 22.97
CA ARG A 402 9.50 8.76 23.88
C ARG A 402 10.97 8.42 24.09
N ILE A 403 11.29 7.14 24.30
CA ILE A 403 12.69 6.67 24.41
C ILE A 403 13.47 6.98 23.14
N MET A 404 12.89 6.68 21.97
CA MET A 404 13.56 6.93 20.68
C MET A 404 13.76 8.42 20.43
N LYS A 405 12.79 9.27 20.78
CA LYS A 405 12.94 10.72 20.62
C LYS A 405 14.00 11.30 21.55
N ALA A 406 14.12 10.77 22.77
CA ALA A 406 15.21 11.12 23.69
C ALA A 406 16.58 10.69 23.16
N LEU A 407 16.70 9.48 22.59
CA LEU A 407 17.94 8.96 22.01
C LEU A 407 18.34 9.64 20.69
N LEU A 408 17.35 10.10 19.91
CA LEU A 408 17.51 10.61 18.56
C LEU A 408 16.84 11.99 18.42
N PRO A 409 17.30 13.01 19.16
CA PRO A 409 16.63 14.32 19.23
C PRO A 409 16.50 15.00 17.87
N GLU A 410 17.55 14.93 17.05
CA GLU A 410 17.63 15.55 15.71
C GLU A 410 16.92 14.75 14.60
N ALA A 411 16.43 13.54 14.90
CA ALA A 411 15.75 12.73 13.89
C ALA A 411 14.34 13.25 13.58
N VAL A 412 13.95 13.13 12.31
CA VAL A 412 12.61 13.45 11.81
C VAL A 412 11.73 12.21 11.92
N PHE A 413 10.72 12.26 12.80
CA PHE A 413 9.81 11.15 13.04
C PHE A 413 8.56 11.25 12.17
N ILE A 414 8.30 10.21 11.37
CA ILE A 414 7.08 10.06 10.58
C ILE A 414 6.29 8.86 11.09
N GLY A 415 5.12 9.13 11.65
CA GLY A 415 4.21 8.12 12.18
C GLY A 415 3.24 7.65 11.11
N PHE A 416 3.06 6.35 11.00
CA PHE A 416 2.05 5.73 10.15
C PHE A 416 1.00 5.08 11.05
N THR A 417 -0.29 5.23 10.73
CA THR A 417 -1.36 4.57 11.49
C THR A 417 -2.57 4.22 10.63
N GLY A 418 -3.18 3.06 10.92
CA GLY A 418 -4.48 2.66 10.40
C GLY A 418 -5.68 3.23 11.18
N THR A 419 -5.47 3.74 12.39
CA THR A 419 -6.54 4.10 13.32
C THR A 419 -6.44 5.55 13.78
N PRO A 420 -7.57 6.21 14.09
CA PRO A 420 -7.53 7.55 14.65
C PRO A 420 -6.82 7.57 16.00
N LEU A 421 -6.17 8.69 16.29
CA LEU A 421 -5.63 8.96 17.63
C LEU A 421 -6.73 8.96 18.70
N LEU A 422 -6.66 8.00 19.63
CA LEU A 422 -7.50 7.99 20.82
C LEU A 422 -7.20 9.22 21.68
N ARG A 423 -8.23 9.73 22.38
CA ARG A 423 -8.14 10.97 23.16
C ARG A 423 -7.04 10.93 24.24
N THR A 424 -6.79 9.74 24.79
CA THR A 424 -5.74 9.45 25.78
C THR A 424 -4.33 9.56 25.22
N ASP A 425 -4.11 9.08 23.99
CA ASP A 425 -2.77 8.96 23.37
C ASP A 425 -2.44 10.12 22.41
N ARG A 426 -3.42 11.01 22.20
CA ARG A 426 -3.29 12.15 21.27
C ARG A 426 -2.20 13.13 21.67
N LYS A 427 -2.00 13.36 22.98
CA LYS A 427 -1.02 14.34 23.46
C LYS A 427 0.40 13.83 23.26
N THR A 428 0.70 12.65 23.79
CA THR A 428 2.02 12.01 23.70
C THR A 428 2.44 11.72 22.26
N THR A 429 1.52 11.30 21.40
CA THR A 429 1.85 11.09 19.99
C THR A 429 2.19 12.42 19.30
N LYS A 430 1.36 13.46 19.48
CA LYS A 430 1.62 14.76 18.84
C LYS A 430 2.93 15.38 19.31
N GLU A 431 3.34 15.12 20.54
CA GLU A 431 4.64 15.55 21.06
C GLU A 431 5.81 14.88 20.32
N VAL A 432 5.68 13.60 19.93
CA VAL A 432 6.74 12.89 19.20
C VAL A 432 6.73 13.18 17.71
N PHE A 433 5.56 13.07 17.07
CA PHE A 433 5.46 13.09 15.61
C PHE A 433 4.97 14.43 15.06
N GLY A 434 4.24 15.23 15.84
CA GLY A 434 3.58 16.44 15.34
C GLY A 434 2.15 16.22 14.82
N GLY A 435 1.73 17.06 13.88
CA GLY A 435 0.39 17.05 13.30
C GLY A 435 0.18 15.96 12.23
N TYR A 436 -1.02 15.91 11.66
CA TYR A 436 -1.28 15.05 10.49
C TYR A 436 -0.64 15.65 9.24
N ILE A 437 0.12 14.84 8.51
CA ILE A 437 0.64 15.12 7.17
C ILE A 437 -0.48 14.95 6.15
N HIS A 438 -1.18 13.82 6.23
CA HIS A 438 -2.26 13.45 5.34
C HIS A 438 -3.20 12.45 6.04
N THR A 439 -4.49 12.51 5.74
CA THR A 439 -5.49 11.58 6.25
C THR A 439 -6.27 10.92 5.12
N TYR A 440 -6.55 9.63 5.25
CA TYR A 440 -7.46 8.87 4.41
C TYR A 440 -8.24 7.93 5.32
N LYS A 441 -9.47 8.32 5.65
CA LYS A 441 -10.27 7.75 6.72
C LYS A 441 -11.03 6.52 6.23
N PHE A 442 -11.56 5.77 7.20
CA PHE A 442 -12.38 4.59 6.93
C PHE A 442 -13.57 4.89 6.00
N SER A 443 -14.32 5.96 6.26
CA SER A 443 -15.47 6.35 5.42
C SER A 443 -15.09 6.64 3.97
N GLU A 444 -13.97 7.34 3.76
CA GLU A 444 -13.45 7.65 2.41
C GLU A 444 -13.04 6.36 1.70
N ALA A 445 -12.37 5.45 2.41
CA ALA A 445 -11.94 4.18 1.84
C ALA A 445 -13.09 3.22 1.51
N VAL A 446 -14.20 3.28 2.25
CA VAL A 446 -15.41 2.53 1.93
C VAL A 446 -16.10 3.14 0.71
N GLU A 447 -16.24 4.47 0.67
CA GLU A 447 -16.83 5.18 -0.47
C GLU A 447 -16.06 4.92 -1.78
N ASP A 448 -14.73 4.87 -1.71
CA ASP A 448 -13.86 4.61 -2.86
C ASP A 448 -13.66 3.10 -3.12
N GLU A 449 -14.42 2.22 -2.45
CA GLU A 449 -14.36 0.75 -2.56
C GLU A 449 -12.95 0.14 -2.34
N VAL A 450 -12.09 0.86 -1.62
CA VAL A 450 -10.74 0.41 -1.27
C VAL A 450 -10.78 -0.59 -0.12
N VAL A 451 -11.73 -0.45 0.80
CA VAL A 451 -11.98 -1.38 1.90
C VAL A 451 -13.47 -1.74 1.97
N LEU A 452 -13.78 -2.90 2.54
CA LEU A 452 -15.17 -3.31 2.77
C LEU A 452 -15.77 -2.56 3.96
N ASP A 453 -17.06 -2.26 3.88
CA ASP A 453 -17.81 -1.67 4.98
C ASP A 453 -18.01 -2.66 6.15
N LEU A 454 -18.26 -2.13 7.34
CA LEU A 454 -18.50 -2.89 8.56
C LEU A 454 -19.99 -2.90 8.89
N ILE A 455 -20.61 -4.07 8.78
CA ILE A 455 -21.99 -4.29 9.22
C ILE A 455 -21.98 -4.63 10.70
N TYR A 456 -22.56 -3.77 11.54
CA TYR A 456 -22.71 -4.02 12.97
C TYR A 456 -24.08 -4.63 13.29
N GLU A 457 -24.08 -5.84 13.84
CA GLU A 457 -25.26 -6.52 14.33
C GLU A 457 -25.15 -6.68 15.86
N ALA A 458 -25.93 -5.90 16.60
CA ALA A 458 -25.99 -6.03 18.05
C ALA A 458 -26.81 -7.28 18.41
N ARG A 459 -26.22 -8.20 19.19
CA ARG A 459 -26.92 -9.37 19.72
C ARG A 459 -27.04 -9.27 21.23
N ASP A 460 -28.27 -9.29 21.72
CA ASP A 460 -28.53 -9.41 23.14
C ASP A 460 -28.71 -10.90 23.50
N ILE A 461 -28.04 -11.33 24.57
CA ILE A 461 -28.15 -12.69 25.07
C ILE A 461 -28.81 -12.58 26.43
N GLU A 462 -30.11 -12.84 26.45
CA GLU A 462 -30.90 -12.77 27.69
C GLU A 462 -30.23 -13.61 28.78
N GLN A 463 -29.86 -12.95 29.87
CA GLN A 463 -29.32 -13.60 31.06
C GLN A 463 -30.44 -13.82 32.06
N GLU A 464 -31.09 -14.97 31.99
CA GLU A 464 -31.90 -15.41 33.13
C GLU A 464 -30.96 -15.95 34.22
N LEU A 465 -30.75 -15.16 35.27
CA LEU A 465 -30.23 -15.69 36.53
C LEU A 465 -31.25 -16.72 37.04
N GLY A 466 -30.93 -18.01 36.88
CA GLY A 466 -31.76 -19.09 37.44
C GLY A 466 -32.11 -18.80 38.90
N SER A 467 -33.38 -18.95 39.26
CA SER A 467 -34.03 -18.50 40.51
C SER A 467 -33.09 -18.17 41.68
N GLN A 468 -32.87 -16.88 41.94
CA GLN A 468 -32.11 -16.35 43.10
C GLN A 468 -32.47 -17.08 44.41
N ALA A 469 -33.76 -17.39 44.60
CA ALA A 469 -34.30 -18.08 45.75
C ALA A 469 -33.74 -19.50 45.99
N LYS A 470 -33.42 -20.28 44.92
CA LYS A 470 -32.77 -21.60 45.09
C LYS A 470 -31.30 -21.44 45.48
N ILE A 471 -30.66 -20.38 44.98
CA ILE A 471 -29.26 -20.09 45.24
C ILE A 471 -29.08 -19.64 46.71
N ASP A 472 -29.95 -18.76 47.19
CA ASP A 472 -29.95 -18.30 48.58
C ASP A 472 -30.24 -19.46 49.55
N LYS A 473 -31.16 -20.37 49.19
CA LYS A 473 -31.44 -21.59 49.98
C LYS A 473 -30.23 -22.52 50.05
N TRP A 474 -29.52 -22.75 48.94
CA TRP A 474 -28.32 -23.59 48.94
C TRP A 474 -27.19 -22.96 49.75
N PHE A 475 -26.98 -21.64 49.63
CA PHE A 475 -25.94 -20.92 50.37
C PHE A 475 -26.21 -20.97 51.87
N ALA A 476 -27.45 -20.75 52.30
CA ALA A 476 -27.85 -20.90 53.70
C ALA A 476 -27.65 -22.33 54.22
N ALA A 477 -27.88 -23.35 53.39
CA ALA A 477 -27.67 -24.75 53.76
C ALA A 477 -26.18 -25.11 53.95
N LYS A 478 -25.28 -24.57 53.12
CA LYS A 478 -23.84 -24.86 53.17
C LYS A 478 -23.06 -23.99 54.16
N THR A 479 -23.62 -22.88 54.63
CA THR A 479 -22.98 -21.95 55.58
C THR A 479 -23.50 -22.06 57.02
N LYS A 480 -24.30 -23.09 57.30
CA LYS A 480 -25.00 -23.30 58.59
C LYS A 480 -24.08 -23.38 59.82
N GLY A 481 -22.79 -23.68 59.65
CA GLY A 481 -21.80 -23.80 60.73
C GLY A 481 -20.71 -22.72 60.74
N LEU A 482 -20.81 -21.68 59.91
CA LEU A 482 -19.81 -20.61 59.82
C LEU A 482 -20.22 -19.40 60.66
N ASN A 483 -19.24 -18.68 61.21
CA ASN A 483 -19.49 -17.39 61.88
C ASN A 483 -19.66 -16.26 60.85
N GLU A 484 -20.17 -15.10 61.28
CA GLU A 484 -20.56 -14.01 60.37
C GLU A 484 -19.39 -13.47 59.53
N TRP A 485 -18.17 -13.43 60.08
CA TRP A 485 -16.98 -13.02 59.34
C TRP A 485 -16.61 -14.03 58.25
N GLN A 486 -16.68 -15.33 58.53
CA GLN A 486 -16.46 -16.39 57.54
C GLN A 486 -17.53 -16.38 56.44
N LYS A 487 -18.79 -16.13 56.79
CA LYS A 487 -19.88 -15.99 55.80
C LYS A 487 -19.67 -14.77 54.89
N ALA A 488 -19.18 -13.65 55.43
CA ALA A 488 -18.90 -12.44 54.66
C ALA A 488 -17.75 -12.65 53.66
N ALA A 489 -16.64 -13.25 54.08
CA ALA A 489 -15.53 -13.61 53.19
C ALA A 489 -15.94 -14.63 52.11
N LEU A 490 -16.84 -15.57 52.46
CA LEU A 490 -17.38 -16.52 51.49
C LEU A 490 -18.33 -15.84 50.50
N ARG A 491 -19.16 -14.86 50.92
CA ARG A 491 -20.06 -14.08 50.05
C ARG A 491 -19.30 -13.31 48.97
N GLU A 492 -18.15 -12.73 49.31
CA GLU A 492 -17.30 -12.00 48.35
C GLU A 492 -16.74 -12.93 47.26
N LYS A 493 -16.24 -14.12 47.65
CA LYS A 493 -15.84 -15.18 46.71
C LYS A 493 -17.04 -15.80 45.97
N TRP A 494 -18.22 -15.79 46.57
CA TRP A 494 -19.44 -16.38 46.03
C TRP A 494 -20.09 -15.52 44.94
N GLY A 495 -20.07 -14.19 45.08
CA GLY A 495 -20.47 -13.27 44.01
C GLY A 495 -19.62 -13.47 42.75
N THR A 496 -18.31 -13.72 42.94
CA THR A 496 -17.40 -14.11 41.86
C THR A 496 -17.82 -15.45 41.23
N MET A 497 -18.21 -16.44 42.03
CA MET A 497 -18.64 -17.75 41.53
C MET A 497 -20.02 -17.72 40.83
N GLN A 498 -20.94 -16.86 41.27
CA GLN A 498 -22.20 -16.58 40.57
C GLN A 498 -21.96 -15.96 39.19
N MET A 499 -21.03 -14.99 39.09
CA MET A 499 -20.59 -14.44 37.80
C MET A 499 -19.95 -15.50 36.90
N VAL A 500 -19.21 -16.45 37.46
CA VAL A 500 -18.61 -17.58 36.72
C VAL A 500 -19.64 -18.62 36.27
N LEU A 501 -20.70 -18.86 37.05
CA LEU A 501 -21.77 -19.79 36.70
C LEU A 501 -22.74 -19.18 35.67
N SER A 502 -23.06 -17.89 35.79
CA SER A 502 -23.83 -17.16 34.78
C SER A 502 -23.03 -16.95 33.48
N SER A 503 -21.70 -16.84 33.56
CA SER A 503 -20.86 -16.78 32.37
C SER A 503 -20.82 -18.11 31.62
N LYS A 504 -20.77 -19.28 32.29
CA LYS A 504 -20.83 -20.58 31.60
C LYS A 504 -22.11 -20.75 30.77
N SER A 505 -23.29 -20.46 31.34
CA SER A 505 -24.56 -20.56 30.60
C SER A 505 -24.63 -19.57 29.44
N ARG A 506 -24.15 -18.33 29.65
CA ARG A 506 -24.04 -17.32 28.59
C ARG A 506 -23.10 -17.77 27.48
N MET A 507 -21.92 -18.30 27.80
CA MET A 507 -20.93 -18.74 26.83
C MET A 507 -21.46 -19.89 25.98
N SER A 508 -22.20 -20.83 26.56
CA SER A 508 -22.88 -21.88 25.80
C SER A 508 -23.89 -21.30 24.79
N ARG A 509 -24.72 -20.32 25.18
CA ARG A 509 -25.64 -19.64 24.25
C ARG A 509 -24.91 -18.90 23.13
N VAL A 510 -23.83 -18.20 23.45
CA VAL A 510 -22.96 -17.55 22.44
C VAL A 510 -22.43 -18.59 21.44
N VAL A 511 -21.97 -19.75 21.93
CA VAL A 511 -21.45 -20.83 21.07
C VAL A 511 -22.54 -21.41 20.18
N GLU A 512 -23.74 -21.66 20.72
CA GLU A 512 -24.90 -22.14 19.95
C GLU A 512 -25.28 -21.15 18.85
N ASP A 513 -25.32 -19.86 19.17
CA ASP A 513 -25.63 -18.78 18.22
C ASP A 513 -24.57 -18.68 17.10
N ILE A 514 -23.28 -18.81 17.45
CA ILE A 514 -22.20 -18.89 16.46
C ILE A 514 -22.34 -20.14 15.58
N VAL A 515 -22.65 -21.30 16.16
CA VAL A 515 -22.87 -22.54 15.38
C VAL A 515 -24.06 -22.42 14.44
N PHE A 516 -25.13 -21.75 14.88
CA PHE A 516 -26.28 -21.42 14.04
C PHE A 516 -25.87 -20.54 12.85
N ASP A 517 -25.06 -19.51 13.08
CA ASP A 517 -24.55 -18.66 12.00
C ASP A 517 -23.65 -19.46 11.02
N PHE A 518 -22.80 -20.34 11.53
CA PHE A 518 -22.01 -21.25 10.68
C PHE A 518 -22.87 -22.21 9.84
N SER A 519 -24.10 -22.48 10.28
CA SER A 519 -25.04 -23.36 9.58
C SER A 519 -25.93 -22.60 8.59
N THR A 520 -26.19 -21.31 8.82
CA THR A 520 -27.22 -20.56 8.09
C THR A 520 -26.68 -19.40 7.24
N LYS A 521 -25.60 -18.74 7.66
CA LYS A 521 -25.06 -17.58 6.95
C LYS A 521 -24.33 -18.06 5.68
N PRO A 522 -24.72 -17.60 4.48
CA PRO A 522 -24.19 -18.13 3.22
C PRO A 522 -22.67 -18.14 3.12
N ARG A 523 -21.96 -17.17 3.72
CA ARG A 523 -20.50 -17.10 3.66
C ARG A 523 -19.81 -18.13 4.56
N LEU A 524 -20.46 -18.59 5.62
CA LEU A 524 -19.93 -19.56 6.57
C LEU A 524 -20.38 -20.99 6.21
N SER A 525 -21.65 -21.17 5.83
CA SER A 525 -22.25 -22.49 5.58
C SER A 525 -21.73 -23.20 4.33
N ASN A 526 -21.25 -22.45 3.33
CA ASN A 526 -20.64 -23.02 2.12
C ASN A 526 -19.11 -23.17 2.20
N GLN A 527 -18.52 -23.04 3.39
CA GLN A 527 -17.07 -23.16 3.64
C GLN A 527 -16.21 -22.15 2.85
N ARG A 528 -16.79 -21.04 2.37
CA ARG A 528 -16.05 -19.97 1.66
C ARG A 528 -15.55 -18.85 2.57
N GLY A 529 -15.73 -18.98 3.88
CA GLY A 529 -15.39 -17.96 4.86
C GLY A 529 -15.00 -18.54 6.22
N THR A 530 -14.28 -17.74 7.00
CA THR A 530 -13.86 -18.04 8.37
C THR A 530 -14.39 -16.94 9.31
N ALA A 531 -14.34 -17.17 10.62
CA ALA A 531 -14.74 -16.20 11.62
C ALA A 531 -13.69 -16.09 12.74
N MET A 532 -13.73 -14.98 13.48
CA MET A 532 -12.90 -14.73 14.65
C MET A 532 -13.78 -14.32 15.82
N LEU A 533 -13.57 -14.94 16.99
CA LEU A 533 -14.22 -14.56 18.24
C LEU A 533 -13.20 -13.87 19.15
N VAL A 534 -13.49 -12.62 19.53
CA VAL A 534 -12.66 -11.85 20.48
C VAL A 534 -13.30 -11.94 21.86
N ALA A 535 -12.62 -12.56 22.82
CA ALA A 535 -13.08 -12.72 24.20
C ALA A 535 -12.52 -11.61 25.12
N GLY A 536 -13.17 -11.37 26.27
CA GLY A 536 -12.76 -10.31 27.21
C GLY A 536 -11.51 -10.66 28.04
N SER A 537 -11.12 -11.95 28.08
CA SER A 537 -9.92 -12.41 28.78
C SER A 537 -9.36 -13.71 28.20
N ILE A 538 -8.10 -14.04 28.53
CA ILE A 538 -7.47 -15.33 28.20
C ILE A 538 -8.30 -16.49 28.74
N TYR A 539 -8.79 -16.38 29.97
CA TYR A 539 -9.65 -17.39 30.59
C TYR A 539 -10.91 -17.63 29.75
N GLU A 540 -11.63 -16.57 29.37
CA GLU A 540 -12.81 -16.70 28.51
C GLU A 540 -12.47 -17.29 27.13
N ALA A 541 -11.37 -16.89 26.51
CA ALA A 541 -10.94 -17.43 25.22
C ALA A 541 -10.71 -18.96 25.29
N CYS A 542 -10.01 -19.43 26.31
CA CYS A 542 -9.80 -20.88 26.53
C CYS A 542 -11.12 -21.60 26.82
N ARG A 543 -12.01 -21.00 27.61
CA ARG A 543 -13.33 -21.58 27.91
C ARG A 543 -14.23 -21.65 26.66
N TYR A 544 -14.19 -20.66 25.77
CA TYR A 544 -14.87 -20.73 24.48
C TYR A 544 -14.28 -21.84 23.60
N PHE A 545 -12.95 -21.93 23.55
CA PHE A 545 -12.27 -22.97 22.80
C PHE A 545 -12.68 -24.38 23.27
N ASP A 546 -12.69 -24.63 24.58
CA ASP A 546 -13.17 -25.89 25.17
C ASP A 546 -14.60 -26.21 24.72
N LEU A 547 -15.49 -25.21 24.75
CA LEU A 547 -16.88 -25.38 24.34
C LEU A 547 -17.00 -25.74 22.85
N PHE A 548 -16.19 -25.13 21.98
CA PHE A 548 -16.14 -25.47 20.56
C PHE A 548 -15.54 -26.87 20.28
N GLN A 549 -14.84 -27.49 21.24
CA GLN A 549 -14.39 -28.89 21.10
C GLN A 549 -15.50 -29.92 21.34
N HIS A 550 -16.66 -29.52 21.87
CA HIS A 550 -17.79 -30.45 22.02
C HIS A 550 -18.28 -30.93 20.65
N ALA A 551 -18.48 -32.24 20.52
CA ALA A 551 -18.84 -32.88 19.25
C ALA A 551 -20.13 -32.34 18.64
N SER A 552 -21.08 -31.88 19.45
CA SER A 552 -22.36 -31.31 19.03
C SER A 552 -22.23 -30.01 18.22
N THR A 553 -21.08 -29.33 18.28
CA THR A 553 -20.87 -28.06 17.57
C THR A 553 -20.44 -28.25 16.11
N GLY A 554 -19.90 -29.41 15.74
CA GLY A 554 -19.30 -29.64 14.42
C GLY A 554 -18.00 -28.86 14.13
N LEU A 555 -17.50 -28.09 15.10
CA LEU A 555 -16.30 -27.24 15.00
C LEU A 555 -15.05 -27.86 15.68
N ARG A 556 -15.19 -29.05 16.26
CA ARG A 556 -14.06 -29.80 16.83
C ARG A 556 -12.97 -30.02 15.78
N GLY A 557 -11.73 -29.68 16.14
CA GLY A 557 -10.57 -29.75 15.22
C GLY A 557 -10.57 -28.71 14.08
N LYS A 558 -11.53 -27.78 14.06
CA LYS A 558 -11.65 -26.71 13.04
C LYS A 558 -11.52 -25.30 13.62
N CYS A 559 -11.22 -25.19 14.91
CA CYS A 559 -10.97 -23.92 15.58
C CYS A 559 -9.61 -23.97 16.29
N ALA A 560 -9.03 -22.80 16.51
CA ALA A 560 -7.79 -22.60 17.24
C ALA A 560 -7.95 -21.43 18.22
N VAL A 561 -7.12 -21.41 19.27
CA VAL A 561 -7.04 -20.30 20.22
C VAL A 561 -5.63 -19.73 20.19
N ILE A 562 -5.53 -18.41 20.09
CA ILE A 562 -4.25 -17.68 20.08
C ILE A 562 -4.25 -16.76 21.30
N THR A 563 -3.34 -17.00 22.24
CA THR A 563 -3.16 -16.14 23.41
C THR A 563 -1.67 -16.03 23.76
N SER A 564 -1.30 -15.04 24.56
CA SER A 564 0.06 -14.94 25.11
C SER A 564 0.40 -16.05 26.13
N TYR A 565 -0.60 -16.80 26.59
CA TYR A 565 -0.42 -17.95 27.46
C TYR A 565 -0.24 -19.21 26.61
N ASN A 566 0.95 -19.82 26.67
CA ASN A 566 1.22 -21.11 26.04
C ASN A 566 1.03 -22.20 27.09
N PRO A 567 -0.01 -23.04 27.02
CA PRO A 567 -0.28 -24.08 28.01
C PRO A 567 0.64 -25.32 27.88
N GLN A 568 1.83 -25.20 27.25
CA GLN A 568 2.82 -26.27 27.20
C GLN A 568 3.40 -26.59 28.56
#